data_AF-A0A922SEX6-F1
#
_entry.id   AF-A0A922SEX6-F1
#
_cell.length_a   1.000
_cell.length_b   1.000
_cell.length_c   1.000
_cell.angle_alpha   90.00
_cell.angle_beta   90.00
_cell.angle_gamma   90.00
#
_symmetry.space_group_name_H-M   'P 1'
#
loop_
_entity.id
_entity.type
_entity.pdbx_description
1 polymer ?
#
loop_
_entity_poly.entity_id
_entity_poly.type
_entity_poly.pdbx_seq_one_letter_code
_entity_poly.pdbx_strand_id
1 'polypeptide(L)'
;MAGLFSRLSKKVSEEDKLEIILHNIRPIYANTLSSAAEVKSIDELRNLCRNFESIQARFSQFKEPPKPSSTTLAPEFAYVGQSNRNCNSKYATNSNNNNTSHSAPNCVHAVNTPSSDTKQRYCPRCRNNTHNLRQCKANRDELVCFKCGRKGVKAPDCPDCGKETQIKPKN
;
A
#
# COMPACT_ATOMS: atom_id res chain seq x y z
N MET A 1 -6.47 -17.79 -2.24
CA MET A 1 -6.05 -18.82 -1.25
C MET A 1 -6.89 -20.09 -1.27
N ALA A 2 -8.15 -20.11 -1.74
CA ALA A 2 -9.00 -21.31 -1.71
C ALA A 2 -8.37 -22.57 -2.35
N GLY A 3 -7.67 -22.44 -3.48
CA GLY A 3 -7.01 -23.57 -4.16
C GLY A 3 -5.80 -24.15 -3.42
N LEU A 4 -5.26 -23.48 -2.39
CA LEU A 4 -4.18 -24.01 -1.56
C LEU A 4 -4.70 -25.05 -0.57
N PHE A 5 -5.89 -24.84 -0.01
CA PHE A 5 -6.51 -25.76 0.93
C PHE A 5 -6.88 -27.11 0.28
N SER A 6 -7.23 -27.11 -1.01
CA SER A 6 -7.50 -28.34 -1.77
C SER A 6 -6.27 -29.23 -1.99
N ARG A 7 -5.07 -28.68 -1.82
CA ARG A 7 -3.79 -29.39 -2.01
C ARG A 7 -3.24 -29.99 -0.72
N LEU A 8 -3.86 -29.70 0.43
CA LEU A 8 -3.46 -30.27 1.71
C LEU A 8 -3.91 -31.73 1.78
N SER A 9 -3.04 -32.60 2.29
CA SER A 9 -3.35 -34.03 2.51
C SER A 9 -4.44 -34.23 3.56
N LYS A 10 -4.56 -33.31 4.52
CA LYS A 10 -5.63 -33.26 5.51
C LYS A 10 -6.63 -32.17 5.15
N LYS A 11 -7.92 -32.50 5.20
CA LYS A 11 -8.99 -31.51 5.05
C LYS A 11 -9.06 -30.66 6.31
N VAL A 12 -8.93 -29.36 6.12
CA VAL A 12 -9.10 -28.34 7.18
C VAL A 12 -10.59 -27.99 7.26
N SER A 13 -11.11 -27.74 8.47
CA SER A 13 -12.48 -27.28 8.69
C SER A 13 -12.71 -25.89 8.06
N GLU A 14 -13.96 -25.48 7.86
CA GLU A 14 -14.26 -24.15 7.31
C GLU A 14 -13.83 -23.04 8.29
N GLU A 15 -14.01 -23.29 9.58
CA GLU A 15 -13.68 -22.39 10.67
C GLU A 15 -12.18 -22.12 10.74
N ASP A 16 -11.36 -23.19 10.70
CA ASP A 16 -9.91 -23.08 10.73
C ASP A 16 -9.37 -22.39 9.46
N LYS A 17 -9.98 -22.67 8.29
CA LYS A 17 -9.63 -21.94 7.05
C LYS A 17 -9.91 -20.45 7.20
N LEU A 18 -11.04 -20.10 7.80
CA LEU A 18 -11.43 -18.71 8.01
C LEU A 18 -10.44 -18.02 8.93
N GLU A 19 -10.07 -18.65 10.05
CA GLU A 19 -9.08 -18.13 11.00
C GLU A 19 -7.72 -17.90 10.33
N ILE A 20 -7.23 -18.89 9.57
CA ILE A 20 -5.97 -18.77 8.82
C ILE A 20 -6.04 -17.59 7.84
N ILE A 21 -7.16 -17.43 7.12
CA ILE A 21 -7.34 -16.33 6.16
C ILE A 21 -7.38 -14.99 6.88
N LEU A 22 -8.14 -14.88 7.97
CA LEU A 22 -8.29 -13.65 8.77
C LEU A 22 -6.95 -13.22 9.38
N HIS A 23 -6.12 -14.17 9.82
CA HIS A 23 -4.80 -13.86 10.34
C HIS A 23 -3.84 -13.33 9.26
N ASN A 24 -4.00 -13.77 8.01
CA ASN A 24 -3.12 -13.41 6.90
C ASN A 24 -3.67 -12.28 6.00
N ILE A 25 -4.86 -11.75 6.31
CA ILE A 25 -5.47 -10.69 5.51
C ILE A 25 -4.76 -9.36 5.75
N ARG A 26 -4.79 -8.46 4.76
CA ARG A 26 -4.19 -7.13 4.93
C ARG A 26 -4.93 -6.37 6.05
N PRO A 27 -4.22 -5.62 6.92
CA PRO A 27 -4.84 -4.88 8.02
C PRO A 27 -5.95 -3.90 7.61
N ILE A 28 -5.91 -3.40 6.37
CA ILE A 28 -6.95 -2.50 5.84
C ILE A 28 -8.36 -3.14 5.85
N TYR A 29 -8.43 -4.46 5.70
CA TYR A 29 -9.70 -5.20 5.79
C TYR A 29 -10.04 -5.56 7.23
N ALA A 30 -9.06 -5.66 8.13
CA ALA A 30 -9.30 -6.00 9.53
C ALA A 30 -10.17 -4.95 10.23
N ASN A 31 -9.90 -3.65 10.04
CA ASN A 31 -10.72 -2.59 10.65
C ASN A 31 -12.19 -2.62 10.23
N THR A 32 -12.46 -2.96 8.96
CA THR A 32 -13.83 -3.08 8.45
C THR A 32 -14.50 -4.36 8.89
N LEU A 33 -13.76 -5.46 8.96
CA LEU A 33 -14.28 -6.74 9.44
C LEU A 33 -14.53 -6.72 10.95
N SER A 34 -13.74 -6.00 11.75
CA SER A 34 -14.01 -5.78 13.18
C SER A 34 -15.31 -5.03 13.45
N SER A 35 -15.80 -4.26 12.47
CA SER A 35 -17.07 -3.53 12.56
C SER A 35 -18.26 -4.34 12.03
N ALA A 36 -18.00 -5.45 11.33
CA ALA A 36 -19.03 -6.32 10.79
C ALA A 36 -19.47 -7.35 11.84
N ALA A 37 -20.70 -7.85 11.72
CA ALA A 37 -21.15 -9.00 12.49
C ALA A 37 -20.24 -10.22 12.21
N GLU A 38 -20.16 -11.14 13.17
CA GLU A 38 -19.34 -12.34 13.11
C GLU A 38 -19.46 -13.06 11.76
N VAL A 39 -18.34 -13.16 11.04
CA VAL A 39 -18.28 -13.80 9.72
C VAL A 39 -18.22 -15.31 9.90
N LYS A 40 -19.21 -16.04 9.37
CA LYS A 40 -19.32 -17.50 9.58
C LYS A 40 -18.92 -18.32 8.37
N SER A 41 -18.72 -17.68 7.22
CA SER A 41 -18.36 -18.38 5.98
C SER A 41 -17.33 -17.61 5.16
N ILE A 42 -16.57 -18.36 4.37
CA ILE A 42 -15.58 -17.79 3.45
C ILE A 42 -16.26 -16.94 2.35
N ASP A 43 -17.48 -17.30 1.95
CA ASP A 43 -18.22 -16.55 0.93
C ASP A 43 -18.77 -15.23 1.46
N GLU A 44 -19.21 -15.20 2.71
CA GLU A 44 -19.56 -13.96 3.41
C GLU A 44 -18.34 -13.03 3.52
N LEU A 45 -17.18 -13.57 3.92
CA LEU A 45 -15.92 -12.82 3.95
C LEU A 45 -15.60 -12.19 2.59
N ARG A 46 -15.74 -12.95 1.50
CA ARG A 46 -15.50 -12.46 0.14
C ARG A 46 -16.46 -11.33 -0.23
N ASN A 47 -17.73 -11.47 0.10
CA ASN A 47 -18.74 -10.46 -0.21
C ASN A 47 -18.47 -9.16 0.55
N LEU A 48 -18.09 -9.25 1.83
CA LEU A 48 -17.70 -8.10 2.65
C LEU A 48 -16.48 -7.38 2.07
N CYS A 49 -15.41 -8.12 1.74
CA CYS A 49 -14.21 -7.52 1.15
C CYS A 49 -14.51 -6.85 -0.20
N ARG A 50 -15.32 -7.49 -1.06
CA ARG A 50 -15.73 -6.90 -2.35
C ARG A 50 -16.57 -5.63 -2.17
N ASN A 51 -17.49 -5.62 -1.21
CA ASN A 51 -18.29 -4.45 -0.91
C ASN A 51 -17.41 -3.30 -0.40
N PHE A 52 -16.45 -3.60 0.49
CA PHE A 52 -15.48 -2.63 0.95
C PHE A 52 -14.68 -2.00 -0.20
N GLU A 53 -14.18 -2.81 -1.13
CA GLU A 53 -13.44 -2.31 -2.30
C GLU A 53 -14.32 -1.45 -3.21
N SER A 54 -15.59 -1.83 -3.40
CA SER A 54 -16.57 -1.05 -4.15
C SER A 54 -16.84 0.31 -3.50
N ILE A 55 -17.03 0.32 -2.18
CA ILE A 55 -17.21 1.55 -1.40
C ILE A 55 -15.96 2.43 -1.49
N GLN A 56 -14.78 1.86 -1.30
CA GLN A 56 -13.51 2.57 -1.37
C GLN A 56 -13.29 3.20 -2.76
N ALA A 57 -13.65 2.48 -3.83
CA ALA A 57 -13.62 3.02 -5.18
C ALA A 57 -14.55 4.22 -5.34
N ARG A 58 -15.80 4.15 -4.83
CA ARG A 58 -16.73 5.28 -4.86
C ARG A 58 -16.20 6.49 -4.10
N PHE A 59 -15.63 6.29 -2.91
CA PHE A 59 -15.03 7.38 -2.13
C PHE A 59 -13.85 8.02 -2.85
N SER A 60 -13.00 7.24 -3.53
CA SER A 60 -11.86 7.77 -4.29
C SER A 60 -12.28 8.63 -5.49
N GLN A 61 -13.47 8.36 -6.04
CA GLN A 61 -14.05 9.09 -7.17
C GLN A 61 -14.97 10.23 -6.73
N PHE A 62 -15.33 10.29 -5.45
CA PHE A 62 -16.21 11.31 -4.92
C PHE A 62 -15.57 12.69 -5.08
N LYS A 63 -16.31 13.60 -5.70
CA LYS A 63 -15.97 15.01 -5.77
C LYS A 63 -17.13 15.79 -5.19
N GLU A 64 -16.80 16.72 -4.29
CA GLU A 64 -17.81 17.64 -3.77
C GLU A 64 -18.46 18.42 -4.91
N PRO A 65 -19.77 18.69 -4.85
CA PRO A 65 -20.43 19.57 -5.80
C PRO A 65 -19.72 20.94 -5.87
N PRO A 66 -19.68 21.57 -7.05
CA PRO A 66 -19.04 22.87 -7.19
C PRO A 66 -19.72 23.91 -6.29
N LYS A 67 -18.91 24.78 -5.70
CA LYS A 67 -19.41 25.88 -4.87
C LYS A 67 -20.20 26.88 -5.73
N PRO A 68 -21.24 27.52 -5.17
CA PRO A 68 -21.96 28.57 -5.87
C PRO A 68 -21.00 29.68 -6.31
N SER A 69 -21.08 30.05 -7.59
CA SER A 69 -20.45 31.24 -8.17
C SER A 69 -21.49 32.35 -8.37
N SER A 70 -21.03 33.57 -8.68
CA SER A 70 -21.90 34.71 -8.99
C SER A 70 -22.88 34.47 -10.15
N THR A 71 -22.62 33.47 -10.99
CA THR A 71 -23.46 33.06 -12.13
C THR A 71 -24.40 31.90 -11.81
N THR A 72 -24.48 31.47 -10.55
CA THR A 72 -25.36 30.36 -10.16
C THR A 72 -26.80 30.82 -10.20
N LEU A 73 -27.64 30.14 -10.97
CA LEU A 73 -29.02 30.55 -11.26
C LEU A 73 -29.90 30.66 -10.00
N ALA A 74 -29.60 29.86 -8.97
CA ALA A 74 -30.31 29.84 -7.69
C ALA A 74 -29.32 29.61 -6.53
N PRO A 75 -28.65 30.67 -6.05
CA PRO A 75 -27.62 30.58 -5.02
C PRO A 75 -28.12 30.02 -3.68
N GLU A 76 -29.39 30.24 -3.34
CA GLU A 76 -30.01 29.74 -2.11
C GLU A 76 -30.21 28.22 -2.07
N PHE A 77 -30.25 27.54 -3.22
CA PHE A 77 -30.31 26.07 -3.32
C PHE A 77 -28.96 25.42 -3.62
N ALA A 78 -27.91 26.23 -3.76
CA ALA A 78 -26.59 25.71 -4.10
C ALA A 78 -25.96 24.99 -2.91
N TYR A 79 -25.10 24.01 -3.20
CA TYR A 79 -24.36 23.27 -2.18
C TYR A 79 -23.46 24.22 -1.39
N VAL A 80 -23.84 24.51 -0.15
CA VAL A 80 -23.00 25.19 0.81
C VAL A 80 -22.12 24.13 1.46
N GLY A 81 -20.94 23.90 0.89
CA GLY A 81 -19.92 23.08 1.56
C GLY A 81 -19.71 23.61 2.97
N GLN A 82 -19.54 22.71 3.95
CA GLN A 82 -19.22 23.11 5.31
C GLN A 82 -17.95 23.95 5.27
N SER A 83 -18.11 25.28 5.30
CA SER A 83 -17.03 26.17 5.68
C SER A 83 -16.50 25.61 6.99
N ASN A 84 -15.21 25.27 7.04
CA ASN A 84 -14.49 25.10 8.30
C ASN A 84 -14.79 26.35 9.12
N ARG A 85 -15.85 26.31 9.92
CA ARG A 85 -16.08 27.26 11.00
C ARG A 85 -14.97 26.89 11.96
N ASN A 86 -13.84 27.55 11.77
CA ASN A 86 -12.77 27.62 12.71
C ASN A 86 -13.44 28.03 14.02
N CYS A 87 -13.74 27.05 14.87
CA CYS A 87 -14.29 27.30 16.18
C CYS A 87 -13.17 27.99 16.94
N ASN A 88 -13.26 29.32 16.99
CA ASN A 88 -12.54 30.14 17.96
C ASN A 88 -12.98 29.67 19.34
N SER A 89 -12.34 28.61 19.85
CA SER A 89 -12.39 28.27 21.25
C SER A 89 -11.64 29.36 21.98
N LYS A 90 -12.40 30.25 22.63
CA LYS A 90 -11.89 31.23 23.59
C LYS A 90 -11.39 30.49 24.84
N TYR A 91 -10.25 29.82 24.73
CA TYR A 91 -9.40 29.52 25.87
C TYR A 91 -7.97 29.89 25.49
N ALA A 92 -7.61 31.12 25.88
CA ALA A 92 -6.24 31.55 25.93
C ALA A 92 -5.51 30.64 26.93
N THR A 93 -4.52 29.87 26.46
CA THR A 93 -3.41 29.48 27.31
C THR A 93 -2.12 29.60 26.51
N ASN A 94 -1.21 30.30 27.14
CA ASN A 94 0.01 30.89 26.63
C ASN A 94 1.04 29.80 26.31
N SER A 95 1.58 29.78 25.08
CA SER A 95 2.93 29.26 24.83
C SER A 95 3.47 29.69 23.47
N ASN A 96 4.56 30.45 23.55
CA ASN A 96 5.46 30.84 22.47
C ASN A 96 6.03 29.63 21.71
N ASN A 97 5.98 29.64 20.37
CA ASN A 97 7.17 29.83 19.52
C ASN A 97 6.95 29.38 18.06
N ASN A 98 7.30 30.32 17.17
CA ASN A 98 8.03 30.22 15.90
C ASN A 98 7.59 29.29 14.75
N ASN A 99 7.24 30.00 13.66
CA ASN A 99 7.77 29.84 12.30
C ASN A 99 7.22 28.74 11.35
N THR A 100 6.63 29.27 10.27
CA THR A 100 6.79 28.88 8.87
C THR A 100 5.67 28.06 8.21
N SER A 101 5.30 28.59 7.04
CA SER A 101 4.37 28.19 5.99
C SER A 101 4.46 26.73 5.49
N HIS A 102 3.31 26.09 5.27
CA HIS A 102 2.80 25.59 3.96
C HIS A 102 1.80 24.42 4.10
N SER A 103 0.74 24.50 3.28
CA SER A 103 0.12 23.41 2.51
C SER A 103 -0.42 22.14 3.21
N ALA A 104 -1.76 22.04 3.19
CA ALA A 104 -2.63 20.86 3.00
C ALA A 104 -2.35 19.52 3.73
N PRO A 105 -3.39 18.85 4.29
CA PRO A 105 -3.21 17.59 5.02
C PRO A 105 -3.05 16.42 4.04
N ASN A 106 -1.96 15.68 4.20
CA ASN A 106 -1.63 14.51 3.40
C ASN A 106 -2.18 13.23 4.03
N CYS A 107 -2.66 12.36 3.15
CA CYS A 107 -3.12 11.00 3.36
C CYS A 107 -2.19 10.10 4.17
N VAL A 108 -2.79 9.22 4.98
CA VAL A 108 -2.13 8.18 5.79
C VAL A 108 -1.57 7.09 4.86
N HIS A 109 -0.33 7.26 4.41
CA HIS A 109 0.48 6.17 3.88
C HIS A 109 1.18 5.45 5.05
N ALA A 110 1.31 4.12 4.91
CA ALA A 110 1.96 3.22 5.84
C ALA A 110 3.26 3.81 6.41
N VAL A 111 3.43 3.61 7.72
CA VAL A 111 4.60 3.98 8.51
C VAL A 111 5.82 3.24 7.97
N ASN A 112 6.45 3.79 6.94
CA ASN A 112 7.87 3.60 6.71
C ASN A 112 8.57 4.54 7.69
N THR A 113 9.26 3.95 8.65
CA THR A 113 10.21 4.63 9.52
C THR A 113 11.06 5.63 8.71
N PRO A 114 11.18 6.90 9.15
CA PRO A 114 12.09 7.84 8.53
C PRO A 114 13.46 7.62 9.17
N SER A 115 14.13 6.53 8.81
CA SER A 115 15.58 6.56 8.88
C SER A 115 16.03 7.48 7.75
N SER A 116 16.58 8.63 8.15
CA SER A 116 17.34 9.54 7.30
C SER A 116 18.52 8.80 6.71
N ASP A 117 18.28 8.07 5.64
CA ASP A 117 19.32 7.43 4.87
C ASP A 117 18.95 7.65 3.42
N THR A 118 19.71 8.51 2.75
CA THR A 118 19.66 8.69 1.31
C THR A 118 19.59 7.32 0.65
N LYS A 119 18.40 6.85 0.25
CA LYS A 119 18.23 5.57 -0.45
C LYS A 119 19.21 5.61 -1.61
N GLN A 120 20.33 4.89 -1.45
CA GLN A 120 21.45 4.98 -2.35
C GLN A 120 20.92 4.70 -3.75
N ARG A 121 21.14 5.64 -4.67
CA ARG A 121 20.70 5.52 -6.06
C ARG A 121 21.59 4.51 -6.79
N TYR A 122 21.64 3.27 -6.30
CA TYR A 122 22.46 2.20 -6.87
C TYR A 122 21.73 1.47 -7.98
N CYS A 123 22.38 1.33 -9.13
CA CYS A 123 21.91 0.54 -10.25
C CYS A 123 22.62 -0.82 -10.27
N PRO A 124 21.91 -1.94 -10.02
CA PRO A 124 22.54 -3.27 -10.06
C PRO A 124 22.95 -3.72 -11.46
N ARG A 125 22.50 -3.02 -12.52
CA ARG A 125 22.86 -3.32 -13.92
C ARG A 125 24.23 -2.74 -14.31
N CYS A 126 24.46 -1.47 -14.01
CA CYS A 126 25.71 -0.76 -14.38
C CYS A 126 26.61 -0.43 -13.19
N ARG A 127 26.21 -0.80 -11.97
CA ARG A 127 26.95 -0.64 -10.70
C ARG A 127 27.28 0.81 -10.33
N ASN A 128 26.47 1.76 -10.77
CA ASN A 128 26.65 3.17 -10.46
C ASN A 128 25.66 3.65 -9.40
N ASN A 129 26.10 4.57 -8.54
CA ASN A 129 25.31 5.19 -7.47
C ASN A 129 24.56 6.47 -7.91
N THR A 130 24.43 6.70 -9.22
CA THR A 130 23.80 7.91 -9.77
C THR A 130 22.31 7.75 -10.09
N HIS A 131 21.84 6.51 -10.27
CA HIS A 131 20.48 6.21 -10.73
C HIS A 131 20.04 4.81 -10.29
N ASN A 132 18.73 4.55 -10.30
CA ASN A 132 18.19 3.22 -10.03
C ASN A 132 18.02 2.39 -11.31
N LEU A 133 17.71 1.09 -11.18
CA LEU A 133 17.52 0.20 -12.33
C LEU A 133 16.49 0.71 -13.35
N ARG A 134 15.40 1.37 -12.90
CA ARG A 134 14.35 1.89 -13.79
C ARG A 134 14.84 3.04 -14.67
N GLN A 135 15.76 3.84 -14.14
CA GLN A 135 16.36 5.00 -14.81
C GLN A 135 17.61 4.62 -15.62
N CYS A 136 18.05 3.36 -15.59
CA CYS A 136 19.24 2.92 -16.31
C CYS A 136 18.98 2.88 -17.82
N LYS A 137 19.81 3.60 -18.57
CA LYS A 137 19.82 3.62 -20.05
C LYS A 137 20.90 2.72 -20.65
N ALA A 138 21.87 2.27 -19.85
CA ALA A 138 22.97 1.45 -20.32
C ALA A 138 22.54 -0.01 -20.54
N ASN A 139 22.97 -0.61 -21.66
CA ASN A 139 22.96 -2.04 -21.93
C ASN A 139 21.66 -2.74 -21.53
N ARG A 140 20.49 -2.22 -21.95
CA ARG A 140 19.18 -2.80 -21.60
C ARG A 140 18.99 -4.21 -22.15
N ASP A 141 19.54 -4.45 -23.34
CA ASP A 141 19.41 -5.71 -24.07
C ASP A 141 20.49 -6.73 -23.68
N GLU A 142 21.54 -6.30 -22.97
CA GLU A 142 22.58 -7.19 -22.50
C GLU A 142 22.08 -7.99 -21.29
N LEU A 143 22.19 -9.31 -21.37
CA LEU A 143 21.91 -10.19 -20.24
C LEU A 143 23.00 -10.00 -19.19
N VAL A 144 22.64 -9.68 -17.95
CA VAL A 144 23.62 -9.51 -16.87
C VAL A 144 23.12 -10.15 -15.57
N CYS A 145 24.07 -10.64 -14.77
CA CYS A 145 23.78 -11.11 -13.43
C CYS A 145 23.62 -9.90 -12.51
N PHE A 146 22.41 -9.66 -12.00
CA PHE A 146 22.15 -8.53 -11.10
C PHE A 146 22.80 -8.66 -9.72
N LYS A 147 23.37 -9.82 -9.38
CA LYS A 147 24.16 -10.02 -8.16
C LYS A 147 25.63 -9.61 -8.37
N CYS A 148 26.32 -10.19 -9.36
CA CYS A 148 27.76 -10.00 -9.57
C CYS A 148 28.16 -9.19 -10.82
N GLY A 149 27.21 -8.70 -11.62
CA GLY A 149 27.47 -7.89 -12.82
C GLY A 149 28.02 -8.66 -14.02
N ARG A 150 28.15 -10.00 -13.94
CA ARG A 150 28.66 -10.83 -15.04
C ARG A 150 27.73 -10.75 -16.26
N LYS A 151 28.29 -10.44 -17.43
CA LYS A 151 27.58 -10.38 -18.72
C LYS A 151 27.27 -11.77 -19.27
N GLY A 152 26.18 -11.90 -20.02
CA GLY A 152 25.74 -13.14 -20.67
C GLY A 152 25.00 -14.15 -19.78
N VAL A 153 24.78 -13.89 -18.49
CA VAL A 153 24.15 -14.86 -17.56
C VAL A 153 23.12 -14.19 -16.65
N LYS A 154 22.03 -14.89 -16.31
CA LYS A 154 21.07 -14.44 -15.28
C LYS A 154 21.59 -14.83 -13.89
N ALA A 155 21.06 -14.21 -12.84
CA ALA A 155 21.47 -14.51 -11.47
C ALA A 155 21.33 -16.00 -11.06
N PRO A 156 20.28 -16.75 -11.47
CA PRO A 156 20.18 -18.19 -11.19
C PRO A 156 21.26 -19.02 -11.90
N ASP A 157 21.55 -18.69 -13.15
CA ASP A 157 22.53 -19.40 -14.00
C ASP A 157 23.97 -18.89 -13.80
N CYS A 158 24.17 -17.96 -12.87
CA CYS A 158 25.46 -17.35 -12.65
C CYS A 158 26.36 -18.33 -11.88
N PRO A 159 27.51 -18.74 -12.43
CA PRO A 159 28.41 -19.69 -11.77
C PRO A 159 29.00 -19.16 -10.46
N ASP A 160 29.01 -17.84 -10.28
CA ASP A 160 29.51 -17.17 -9.08
C ASP A 160 28.42 -16.96 -8.01
N CYS A 161 27.13 -17.02 -8.38
CA CYS A 161 26.03 -16.64 -7.48
C CYS A 161 24.94 -17.70 -7.29
N GLY A 162 24.86 -18.71 -8.15
CA GLY A 162 23.84 -19.77 -8.11
C GLY A 162 24.15 -20.91 -7.15
N LYS A 163 25.37 -20.99 -6.60
CA LYS A 163 25.85 -22.14 -5.81
C LYS A 163 25.31 -22.22 -4.37
N GLU A 164 24.55 -21.23 -3.90
CA GLU A 164 24.02 -21.17 -2.51
C GLU A 164 22.74 -22.00 -2.25
N THR A 165 22.14 -22.65 -3.26
CA THR A 165 20.83 -23.32 -3.09
C THR A 165 20.87 -24.84 -2.90
N GLN A 166 22.04 -25.46 -2.69
CA GLN A 166 22.12 -26.88 -2.36
C GLN A 166 21.91 -27.09 -0.84
N ILE A 167 20.67 -26.91 -0.36
CA ILE A 167 20.26 -27.39 0.97
C ILE A 167 20.25 -28.92 0.90
N LYS A 168 21.30 -29.54 1.41
CA LYS A 168 21.36 -30.99 1.64
C LYS A 168 20.22 -31.40 2.59
N PRO A 169 19.42 -32.44 2.28
CA PRO A 169 18.49 -32.98 3.26
C PRO A 169 19.29 -33.55 4.44
N LYS A 170 19.00 -33.09 5.66
CA LYS A 170 19.50 -33.72 6.88
C LYS A 170 18.69 -35.00 7.11
N ASN A 171 19.38 -36.13 7.15
CA ASN A 171 18.88 -37.40 7.67
C ASN A 171 18.54 -37.29 9.15
#